data_AF-A0A3N5VCD6-F1
#
_entry.id   AF-A0A3N5VCD6-F1
#
_cell.length_a   1.000
_cell.length_b   1.000
_cell.length_c   1.000
_cell.angle_alpha   90.00
_cell.angle_beta   90.00
_cell.angle_gamma   90.00
#
_symmetry.space_group_name_H-M   'P 1'
#
loop_
_entity.id
_entity.type
_entity.pdbx_description
1 polymer ?
#
loop_
_entity_poly.entity_id
_entity_poly.type
_entity_poly.pdbx_seq_one_letter_code
_entity_poly.pdbx_strand_id
1 'polypeptide(L)'
;MAGFTGASPQEPTAKDAEKPDVPAKTAKPTEAAAKADAPAAADPDDEAAAETAEAAVALPVNAEPVQIYGWREDVLIDGMKAKLLAKLDTGALTSSIHAEEKELFERDGRKWVRFIVSDTRAEKPIRARLEAPLVRIARIKEPNAESVPREVVRLSFQIGERKLRGEFTLNNRNNMLAPVLIGRSTLKDLGWVDPARTHLADQKILR
;
A
#
# COMPACT_ATOMS: atom_id res chain seq x y z
N MET A 1 0.04 -52.30 -41.02
CA MET A 1 1.33 -52.47 -41.73
C MET A 1 1.71 -51.15 -42.36
N ALA A 2 2.97 -50.74 -42.12
CA ALA A 2 3.80 -49.71 -42.78
C ALA A 2 3.10 -48.43 -43.31
N GLY A 3 3.39 -47.22 -42.84
CA GLY A 3 4.72 -46.68 -42.55
C GLY A 3 5.05 -45.66 -43.64
N PHE A 4 4.90 -44.37 -43.37
CA PHE A 4 5.50 -43.31 -44.17
C PHE A 4 6.10 -42.27 -43.23
N THR A 5 7.43 -42.25 -43.22
CA THR A 5 8.32 -41.41 -42.44
C THR A 5 8.77 -40.21 -43.27
N GLY A 6 8.99 -39.08 -42.59
CA GLY A 6 9.97 -38.06 -42.98
C GLY A 6 9.43 -36.89 -43.78
N ALA A 7 9.46 -35.69 -43.21
CA ALA A 7 10.61 -34.78 -43.35
C ALA A 7 10.22 -33.37 -42.86
N SER A 8 10.89 -32.90 -41.81
CA SER A 8 11.06 -31.47 -41.56
C SER A 8 12.05 -30.88 -42.55
N PRO A 9 11.91 -29.60 -42.91
CA PRO A 9 13.06 -28.78 -43.25
C PRO A 9 13.27 -27.66 -42.22
N GLN A 10 14.52 -27.51 -41.81
CA GLN A 10 15.07 -26.41 -41.04
C GLN A 10 15.17 -25.11 -41.86
N GLU A 11 15.32 -24.00 -41.13
CA GLU A 11 15.57 -22.62 -41.54
C GLU A 11 16.70 -22.42 -42.55
N PRO A 12 16.74 -21.24 -43.20
CA PRO A 12 18.00 -20.59 -43.55
C PRO A 12 18.24 -19.30 -42.74
N THR A 13 19.48 -19.19 -42.27
CA THR A 13 20.17 -18.06 -41.61
C THR A 13 20.67 -16.97 -42.56
N ALA A 14 20.71 -15.70 -42.13
CA ALA A 14 21.73 -14.64 -42.42
C ALA A 14 21.28 -13.33 -41.70
N LYS A 15 22.00 -12.69 -40.75
CA LYS A 15 23.22 -11.83 -40.86
C LYS A 15 23.09 -10.77 -41.98
N ASP A 16 23.25 -9.45 -41.79
CA ASP A 16 24.29 -8.68 -41.08
C ASP A 16 23.83 -7.22 -40.75
N ALA A 17 24.59 -6.59 -39.82
CA ALA A 17 24.99 -5.16 -39.65
C ALA A 17 23.96 -4.01 -39.89
N GLU A 18 23.93 -2.90 -39.13
CA GLU A 18 25.04 -2.00 -38.81
C GLU A 18 24.60 -0.91 -37.80
N LYS A 19 25.49 -0.58 -36.85
CA LYS A 19 25.49 0.65 -36.03
C LYS A 19 26.28 1.74 -36.76
N PRO A 20 26.06 3.02 -36.43
CA PRO A 20 27.17 3.96 -36.37
C PRO A 20 27.34 4.65 -35.00
N ASP A 21 28.60 4.65 -34.56
CA ASP A 21 29.20 5.46 -33.49
C ASP A 21 29.47 6.91 -33.97
N VAL A 22 29.20 7.87 -33.08
CA VAL A 22 29.94 9.08 -32.60
C VAL A 22 30.92 9.83 -33.55
N PRO A 23 31.12 11.15 -33.33
CA PRO A 23 32.34 11.50 -32.58
C PRO A 23 32.19 12.64 -31.56
N ALA A 24 32.99 12.54 -30.50
CA ALA A 24 33.25 13.54 -29.49
C ALA A 24 34.38 14.49 -29.93
N LYS A 25 34.38 15.75 -29.43
CA LYS A 25 35.61 16.54 -29.19
C LYS A 25 35.31 17.68 -28.20
N THR A 26 35.68 17.56 -26.92
CA THR A 26 36.92 18.05 -26.24
C THR A 26 36.92 19.54 -25.89
N ALA A 27 36.95 19.87 -24.59
CA ALA A 27 37.94 20.76 -23.95
C ALA A 27 37.69 20.91 -22.42
N LYS A 28 38.65 20.41 -21.62
CA LYS A 28 39.10 20.95 -20.31
C LYS A 28 40.45 21.67 -20.60
N PRO A 29 41.08 22.53 -19.75
CA PRO A 29 41.26 22.44 -18.28
C PRO A 29 40.98 23.79 -17.56
N THR A 30 40.99 23.95 -16.23
CA THR A 30 42.15 24.10 -15.30
C THR A 30 41.52 24.21 -13.87
N GLU A 31 41.76 23.37 -12.87
CA GLU A 31 42.93 23.11 -11.99
C GLU A 31 43.20 24.16 -10.88
N ALA A 32 43.49 23.64 -9.66
CA ALA A 32 43.94 24.20 -8.37
C ALA A 32 42.83 24.28 -7.28
N ALA A 33 42.75 23.47 -6.20
CA ALA A 33 43.72 23.05 -5.16
C ALA A 33 44.33 24.27 -4.41
N ALA A 34 44.36 24.42 -3.08
CA ALA A 34 44.37 23.48 -1.97
C ALA A 34 44.10 24.18 -0.59
N LYS A 35 43.81 23.35 0.43
CA LYS A 35 44.13 23.39 1.89
C LYS A 35 43.90 24.68 2.71
N ALA A 36 43.05 24.67 3.73
CA ALA A 36 43.17 24.05 5.07
C ALA A 36 44.08 24.85 6.01
N ASP A 37 43.48 25.46 7.04
CA ASP A 37 44.14 25.73 8.30
C ASP A 37 43.10 25.66 9.43
N ALA A 38 43.42 24.85 10.42
CA ALA A 38 42.76 24.78 11.72
C ALA A 38 43.84 25.13 12.76
N PRO A 39 43.45 25.69 13.91
CA PRO A 39 44.17 25.32 15.12
C PRO A 39 43.22 24.82 16.22
N ALA A 40 43.58 23.63 16.69
CA ALA A 40 43.74 23.20 18.07
C ALA A 40 42.78 23.69 19.19
N ALA A 41 42.26 22.68 19.90
CA ALA A 41 41.66 22.68 21.24
C ALA A 41 42.60 23.27 22.32
N ALA A 42 42.20 23.61 23.55
CA ALA A 42 41.05 23.28 24.38
C ALA A 42 40.88 24.34 25.50
N ASP A 43 39.70 24.48 26.08
CA ASP A 43 39.48 24.18 27.51
C ASP A 43 37.97 23.94 27.77
N PRO A 44 37.58 23.01 28.67
CA PRO A 44 36.25 22.40 28.68
C PRO A 44 35.55 22.68 30.00
N ASP A 45 35.05 23.89 30.23
CA ASP A 45 34.21 24.20 31.40
C ASP A 45 33.35 25.44 31.09
N ASP A 46 32.23 25.25 30.39
CA ASP A 46 31.09 26.17 30.48
C ASP A 46 29.79 25.41 30.16
N GLU A 47 29.20 24.82 31.20
CA GLU A 47 27.93 24.12 31.21
C GLU A 47 26.75 25.12 31.14
N ALA A 48 26.81 26.08 30.20
CA ALA A 48 25.83 27.17 30.13
C ALA A 48 25.66 27.78 28.71
N ALA A 49 25.79 27.01 27.63
CA ALA A 49 25.52 27.55 26.29
C ALA A 49 25.12 26.49 25.24
N ALA A 50 24.14 25.64 25.54
CA ALA A 50 23.54 24.77 24.51
C ALA A 50 22.09 24.41 24.81
N GLU A 51 21.30 25.36 25.34
CA GLU A 51 19.86 25.16 25.52
C GLU A 51 19.11 26.33 24.88
N THR A 52 19.08 26.36 23.55
CA THR A 52 18.12 27.17 22.77
C THR A 52 18.02 26.66 21.33
N ALA A 53 17.87 25.34 21.17
CA ALA A 53 17.16 24.84 20.01
C ALA A 53 15.67 24.87 20.38
N GLU A 54 14.99 25.96 20.02
CA GLU A 54 13.54 26.09 20.12
C GLU A 54 12.89 24.81 19.60
N ALA A 55 12.38 23.99 20.51
CA ALA A 55 11.44 22.95 20.15
C ALA A 55 10.27 23.67 19.47
N ALA A 56 10.11 23.45 18.16
CA ALA A 56 8.95 23.92 17.43
C ALA A 56 7.71 23.42 18.18
N VAL A 57 7.10 24.32 18.96
CA VAL A 57 5.86 24.04 19.66
C VAL A 57 4.88 23.64 18.59
N ALA A 58 4.48 22.37 18.59
CA ALA A 58 3.47 21.86 17.67
C ALA A 58 2.20 22.69 17.89
N LEU A 59 1.95 23.64 16.98
CA LEU A 59 0.68 24.33 16.92
C LEU A 59 -0.43 23.26 16.83
N PRO A 60 -1.57 23.43 17.52
CA PRO A 60 -2.66 22.48 17.43
C PRO A 60 -3.05 22.32 15.96
N VAL A 61 -2.95 21.09 15.47
CA VAL A 61 -3.21 20.73 14.08
C VAL A 61 -4.72 20.78 13.87
N ASN A 62 -5.21 21.97 13.51
CA ASN A 62 -6.59 22.36 13.22
C ASN A 62 -7.55 22.46 14.42
N ALA A 63 -8.32 23.55 14.45
CA ALA A 63 -9.45 23.78 15.35
C ALA A 63 -10.78 23.18 14.82
N GLU A 64 -10.73 22.50 13.69
CA GLU A 64 -11.89 21.81 13.11
C GLU A 64 -12.14 20.50 13.85
N PRO A 65 -13.38 20.20 14.26
CA PRO A 65 -13.70 19.00 15.01
C PRO A 65 -13.32 17.75 14.20
N VAL A 66 -12.42 16.92 14.74
CA VAL A 66 -11.99 15.67 14.11
C VAL A 66 -12.71 14.49 14.75
N GLN A 67 -13.32 13.64 13.92
CA GLN A 67 -13.91 12.40 14.38
C GLN A 67 -12.85 11.43 14.90
N ILE A 68 -13.11 10.87 16.08
CA ILE A 68 -12.34 9.79 16.68
C ILE A 68 -13.00 8.44 16.33
N TYR A 69 -12.17 7.52 15.86
CA TYR A 69 -12.52 6.12 15.59
C TYR A 69 -11.79 5.23 16.58
N GLY A 70 -12.37 4.10 16.96
CA GLY A 70 -11.67 3.05 17.67
C GLY A 70 -10.72 2.30 16.75
N TRP A 71 -9.77 1.55 17.32
CA TRP A 71 -8.87 0.71 16.52
C TRP A 71 -9.57 -0.45 15.80
N ARG A 72 -10.81 -0.75 16.19
CA ARG A 72 -11.68 -1.73 15.57
C ARG A 72 -13.04 -1.13 15.29
N GLU A 73 -13.48 -1.22 14.05
CA GLU A 73 -14.69 -0.56 13.56
C GLU A 73 -15.45 -1.44 12.58
N ASP A 74 -16.76 -1.20 12.45
CA ASP A 74 -17.59 -1.88 11.46
C ASP A 74 -17.62 -1.09 10.15
N VAL A 75 -17.30 -1.77 9.05
CA VAL A 75 -17.26 -1.17 7.71
C VAL A 75 -18.23 -1.87 6.77
N LEU A 76 -18.96 -1.09 5.98
CA LEU A 76 -19.82 -1.61 4.91
C LEU A 76 -19.11 -1.43 3.57
N ILE A 77 -18.77 -2.52 2.90
CA ILE A 77 -18.21 -2.46 1.54
C ILE A 77 -19.36 -2.33 0.53
N ASP A 78 -19.20 -1.46 -0.46
CA ASP A 78 -20.18 -1.33 -1.54
C ASP A 78 -20.33 -2.67 -2.28
N GLY A 79 -21.58 -3.12 -2.43
CA GLY A 79 -21.92 -4.45 -2.96
C GLY A 79 -22.14 -5.53 -1.90
N MET A 80 -21.88 -5.24 -0.62
CA MET A 80 -22.23 -6.11 0.50
C MET A 80 -23.47 -5.61 1.23
N LYS A 81 -24.21 -6.55 1.87
CA LYS A 81 -25.37 -6.24 2.72
C LYS A 81 -25.04 -6.19 4.21
N ALA A 82 -23.93 -6.80 4.61
CA ALA A 82 -23.49 -6.90 5.99
C ALA A 82 -22.22 -6.07 6.20
N LYS A 83 -22.11 -5.46 7.38
CA LYS A 83 -20.87 -4.81 7.82
C LYS A 83 -19.83 -5.89 8.15
N LEU A 84 -18.57 -5.59 7.87
CA LEU A 84 -17.40 -6.40 8.21
C LEU A 84 -16.61 -5.72 9.32
N LEU A 85 -15.96 -6.52 10.15
CA LEU A 85 -15.04 -5.98 11.15
C LEU A 85 -13.74 -5.53 10.48
N ALA A 86 -13.34 -4.29 10.72
CA ALA A 86 -12.09 -3.70 10.25
C ALA A 86 -11.17 -3.37 11.41
N LYS A 87 -9.89 -3.68 11.25
CA LYS A 87 -8.81 -3.13 12.08
C LYS A 87 -8.28 -1.85 11.45
N LEU A 88 -8.26 -0.75 12.19
CA LEU A 88 -7.61 0.49 11.80
C LEU A 88 -6.15 0.39 12.23
N ASP A 89 -5.24 0.29 11.27
CA ASP A 89 -3.84 -0.06 11.51
C ASP A 89 -2.89 1.04 10.99
N THR A 90 -2.38 1.85 11.90
CA THR A 90 -1.41 2.91 11.60
C THR A 90 -0.03 2.36 11.22
N GLY A 91 0.26 1.08 11.49
CA GLY A 91 1.51 0.43 11.09
C GLY A 91 1.53 0.01 9.62
N ALA A 92 0.36 -0.19 9.00
CA ALA A 92 0.25 -0.61 7.61
C ALA A 92 0.14 0.59 6.65
N LEU A 93 0.84 0.54 5.51
CA LEU A 93 0.69 1.55 4.47
C LEU A 93 -0.61 1.35 3.68
N THR A 94 -0.82 0.13 3.18
CA THR A 94 -1.93 -0.22 2.27
C THR A 94 -2.99 -1.02 3.04
N SER A 95 -4.26 -0.74 2.74
CA SER A 95 -5.39 -1.51 3.28
C SER A 95 -5.42 -2.92 2.67
N SER A 96 -6.00 -3.88 3.38
CA SER A 96 -6.15 -5.25 2.91
C SER A 96 -7.52 -5.82 3.26
N ILE A 97 -8.04 -6.68 2.41
CA ILE A 97 -9.32 -7.35 2.61
C ILE A 97 -9.14 -8.85 2.40
N HIS A 98 -9.86 -9.64 3.20
CA HIS A 98 -9.94 -11.07 3.00
C HIS A 98 -10.60 -11.37 1.66
N ALA A 99 -9.92 -12.14 0.82
CA ALA A 99 -10.43 -12.54 -0.48
C ALA A 99 -10.10 -14.02 -0.75
N GLU A 100 -11.12 -14.74 -1.20
CA GLU A 100 -11.10 -16.14 -1.65
C GLU A 100 -11.56 -16.21 -3.10
N GLU A 101 -11.30 -17.33 -3.78
CA GLU A 101 -11.77 -17.60 -5.15
C GLU A 101 -11.55 -16.42 -6.12
N LYS A 102 -10.31 -15.91 -6.15
CA LYS A 102 -9.95 -14.75 -6.98
C LYS A 102 -9.87 -15.14 -8.46
N GLU A 103 -10.63 -14.46 -9.30
CA GLU A 103 -10.68 -14.66 -10.74
C GLU A 103 -10.46 -13.32 -11.45
N LEU A 104 -9.45 -13.27 -12.32
CA LEU A 104 -9.16 -12.13 -13.18
C LEU A 104 -9.99 -12.26 -14.46
N PHE A 105 -10.69 -11.19 -14.84
CA PHE A 105 -11.46 -11.14 -16.07
C PHE A 105 -11.40 -9.76 -16.71
N GLU A 106 -11.84 -9.66 -17.96
CA GLU A 106 -11.92 -8.40 -18.70
C GLU A 106 -13.39 -8.00 -18.89
N ARG A 107 -13.69 -6.72 -18.65
CA ARG A 107 -14.99 -6.10 -18.91
C ARG A 107 -14.77 -4.72 -19.49
N ASP A 108 -15.34 -4.46 -20.66
CA ASP A 108 -15.24 -3.18 -21.39
C ASP A 108 -13.78 -2.72 -21.62
N GLY A 109 -12.89 -3.65 -21.97
CA GLY A 109 -11.46 -3.34 -22.20
C GLY A 109 -10.66 -3.05 -20.93
N ARG A 110 -11.24 -3.25 -19.74
CA ARG A 110 -10.58 -3.03 -18.44
C ARG A 110 -10.42 -4.36 -17.71
N LYS A 111 -9.33 -4.51 -16.96
CA LYS A 111 -9.10 -5.67 -16.08
C LYS A 111 -9.89 -5.51 -14.78
N TRP A 112 -10.59 -6.56 -14.41
CA TRP A 112 -11.37 -6.68 -13.18
C TRP A 112 -10.94 -7.92 -12.42
N VAL A 113 -11.23 -7.92 -11.11
CA VAL A 113 -11.11 -9.10 -10.27
C VAL A 113 -12.46 -9.40 -9.66
N ARG A 114 -12.91 -10.64 -9.78
CA ARG A 114 -14.01 -11.21 -9.01
C ARG A 114 -13.42 -11.98 -7.84
N PHE A 115 -13.96 -11.80 -6.65
CA PHE A 115 -13.50 -12.49 -5.45
C PHE A 115 -14.63 -12.66 -4.46
N ILE A 116 -14.46 -13.60 -3.52
CA ILE A 116 -15.38 -13.81 -2.42
C ILE A 116 -14.77 -13.23 -1.15
N VAL A 117 -15.54 -12.41 -0.43
CA VAL A 117 -15.23 -11.98 0.92
C VAL A 117 -16.08 -12.79 1.88
N SER A 118 -15.43 -13.42 2.84
CA SER A 118 -16.07 -14.20 3.89
C SER A 118 -15.66 -13.70 5.28
N ASP A 119 -16.55 -13.87 6.26
CA ASP A 119 -16.24 -13.70 7.67
C ASP A 119 -17.02 -14.76 8.46
N THR A 120 -16.29 -15.77 8.93
CA THR A 120 -16.84 -16.89 9.71
C THR A 120 -16.87 -16.59 11.21
N ARG A 121 -16.23 -15.50 11.65
CA ARG A 121 -16.15 -15.10 13.06
C ARG A 121 -17.24 -14.11 13.46
N ALA A 122 -17.89 -13.49 12.47
CA ALA A 122 -19.09 -12.70 12.68
C ALA A 122 -20.22 -13.55 13.28
N GLU A 123 -21.08 -12.92 14.10
CA GLU A 123 -22.24 -13.60 14.72
C GLU A 123 -23.12 -14.33 13.70
N LYS A 124 -23.23 -13.76 12.49
CA LYS A 124 -23.84 -14.38 11.33
C LYS A 124 -22.75 -14.54 10.27
N PRO A 125 -22.47 -15.76 9.79
CA PRO A 125 -21.48 -15.97 8.75
C PRO A 125 -21.76 -15.09 7.54
N ILE A 126 -20.76 -14.32 7.14
CA ILE A 126 -20.84 -13.45 5.96
C ILE A 126 -20.12 -14.15 4.83
N ARG A 127 -20.75 -14.18 3.65
CA ARG A 127 -20.11 -14.56 2.39
C ARG A 127 -20.73 -13.74 1.26
N ALA A 128 -19.91 -12.97 0.56
CA ALA A 128 -20.35 -12.13 -0.54
C ALA A 128 -19.36 -12.21 -1.70
N ARG A 129 -19.89 -12.30 -2.92
CA ARG A 129 -19.09 -12.19 -4.14
C ARG A 129 -19.07 -10.73 -4.57
N LEU A 130 -17.87 -10.20 -4.78
CA LEU A 130 -17.64 -8.83 -5.22
C LEU A 130 -16.83 -8.82 -6.52
N GLU A 131 -16.99 -7.74 -7.27
CA GLU A 131 -16.22 -7.46 -8.48
C GLU A 131 -15.68 -6.04 -8.39
N ALA A 132 -14.39 -5.87 -8.65
CA ALA A 132 -13.76 -4.55 -8.62
C ALA A 132 -12.72 -4.39 -9.72
N PRO A 133 -12.52 -3.17 -10.24
CA PRO A 133 -11.45 -2.88 -11.18
C PRO A 133 -10.08 -3.19 -10.57
N LEU A 134 -9.23 -3.91 -11.32
CA LEU A 134 -7.84 -4.15 -10.95
C LEU A 134 -7.05 -2.85 -11.16
N VAL A 135 -6.46 -2.33 -10.08
CA VAL A 135 -5.60 -1.14 -10.15
C VAL A 135 -4.19 -1.54 -10.56
N ARG A 136 -3.62 -2.55 -9.90
CA ARG A 136 -2.25 -3.04 -10.12
C ARG A 136 -2.05 -4.39 -9.45
N ILE A 137 -0.93 -5.04 -9.77
CA ILE A 137 -0.43 -6.19 -9.02
C ILE A 137 0.77 -5.73 -8.20
N ALA A 138 0.68 -5.83 -6.88
CA ALA A 138 1.74 -5.48 -5.95
C ALA A 138 2.58 -6.71 -5.61
N ARG A 139 3.91 -6.63 -5.73
CA ARG A 139 4.79 -7.63 -5.13
C ARG A 139 5.02 -7.24 -3.67
N ILE A 140 4.49 -8.02 -2.74
CA ILE A 140 4.67 -7.75 -1.32
C ILE A 140 5.83 -8.62 -0.82
N LYS A 141 6.88 -7.95 -0.34
CA LYS A 141 8.01 -8.61 0.32
C LYS A 141 7.55 -9.05 1.71
N GLU A 142 7.53 -10.35 1.95
CA GLU A 142 7.38 -10.88 3.29
C GLU A 142 8.78 -11.11 3.90
N PRO A 143 9.00 -10.75 5.17
CA PRO A 143 10.26 -11.07 5.84
C PRO A 143 10.46 -12.58 5.79
N ASN A 144 11.53 -13.04 5.12
CA ASN A 144 11.92 -14.44 4.95
C ASN A 144 11.12 -15.29 3.94
N ALA A 145 10.33 -14.68 3.05
CA ALA A 145 9.66 -15.43 1.97
C ALA A 145 9.77 -14.75 0.61
N GLU A 146 9.56 -15.54 -0.45
CA GLU A 146 9.48 -15.02 -1.81
C GLU A 146 8.35 -14.00 -1.93
N SER A 147 8.56 -12.97 -2.76
CA SER A 147 7.58 -11.91 -2.93
C SER A 147 6.31 -12.44 -3.59
N VAL A 148 5.21 -12.50 -2.84
CA VAL A 148 3.92 -12.97 -3.35
C VAL A 148 3.21 -11.82 -4.09
N PRO A 149 2.83 -12.00 -5.36
CA PRO A 149 2.02 -11.03 -6.07
C PRO A 149 0.61 -10.98 -5.46
N ARG A 150 0.14 -9.77 -5.16
CA ARG A 150 -1.23 -9.51 -4.69
C ARG A 150 -1.93 -8.52 -5.59
N GLU A 151 -3.16 -8.85 -5.98
CA GLU A 151 -4.04 -7.95 -6.72
C GLU A 151 -4.44 -6.79 -5.81
N VAL A 152 -4.36 -5.58 -6.35
CA VAL A 152 -4.83 -4.37 -5.69
C VAL A 152 -6.06 -3.89 -6.43
N VAL A 153 -7.17 -3.80 -5.70
CA VAL A 153 -8.44 -3.30 -6.20
C VAL A 153 -8.81 -2.01 -5.50
N ARG A 154 -9.66 -1.20 -6.14
CA ARG A 154 -10.20 0.01 -5.52
C ARG A 154 -11.63 -0.22 -5.09
N LEU A 155 -11.88 -0.20 -3.78
CA LEU A 155 -13.19 -0.41 -3.18
C LEU A 155 -13.73 0.89 -2.60
N SER A 156 -15.02 1.08 -2.75
CA SER A 156 -15.79 2.08 -2.02
C SER A 156 -16.38 1.41 -0.78
N PHE A 157 -16.34 2.09 0.36
CA PHE A 157 -16.83 1.56 1.62
C PHE A 157 -17.28 2.68 2.55
N GLN A 158 -18.04 2.33 3.57
CA GLN A 158 -18.57 3.25 4.56
C GLN A 158 -18.14 2.83 5.97
N ILE A 159 -17.76 3.81 6.79
CA ILE A 159 -17.44 3.65 8.21
C ILE A 159 -18.16 4.76 9.00
N GLY A 160 -19.10 4.37 9.87
CA GLY A 160 -20.08 5.30 10.42
C GLY A 160 -20.84 6.02 9.30
N GLU A 161 -20.76 7.35 9.26
CA GLU A 161 -21.37 8.19 8.21
C GLU A 161 -20.43 8.52 7.04
N ARG A 162 -19.15 8.18 7.15
CA ARG A 162 -18.14 8.56 6.16
C ARG A 162 -18.06 7.50 5.06
N LYS A 163 -18.31 7.92 3.82
CA LYS A 163 -18.05 7.12 2.62
C LYS A 163 -16.66 7.44 2.10
N LEU A 164 -15.85 6.42 1.93
CA LEU A 164 -14.46 6.52 1.49
C LEU A 164 -14.23 5.58 0.31
N ARG A 165 -13.13 5.85 -0.40
CA ARG A 165 -12.65 4.97 -1.46
C ARG A 165 -11.17 4.72 -1.21
N GLY A 166 -10.79 3.44 -1.17
CA GLY A 166 -9.43 3.03 -0.82
C GLY A 166 -8.91 1.93 -1.75
N GLU A 167 -7.59 1.80 -1.80
CA GLU A 167 -6.94 0.65 -2.42
C GLU A 167 -6.78 -0.47 -1.41
N PHE A 168 -7.22 -1.66 -1.78
CA PHE A 168 -7.17 -2.86 -0.97
C PHE A 168 -6.39 -3.94 -1.70
N THR A 169 -5.40 -4.52 -1.02
CA THR A 169 -4.79 -5.77 -1.46
C THR A 169 -5.72 -6.93 -1.16
N LEU A 170 -5.97 -7.79 -2.15
CA LEU A 170 -6.69 -9.05 -1.95
C LEU A 170 -5.76 -10.07 -1.30
N ASN A 171 -6.05 -10.47 -0.06
CA ASN A 171 -5.19 -11.39 0.70
C ASN A 171 -6.01 -12.47 1.42
N ASN A 172 -5.38 -13.59 1.75
CA ASN A 172 -5.98 -14.54 2.69
C ASN A 172 -5.76 -14.04 4.12
N ARG A 173 -6.84 -13.75 4.84
CA ARG A 173 -6.84 -13.29 6.23
C ARG A 173 -7.69 -14.17 7.14
N ASN A 174 -7.98 -15.41 6.74
CA ASN A 174 -8.85 -16.33 7.50
C ASN A 174 -8.35 -16.58 8.94
N ASN A 175 -7.03 -16.55 9.14
CA ASN A 175 -6.41 -16.74 10.46
C ASN A 175 -6.40 -15.46 11.31
N MET A 176 -6.79 -14.30 10.76
CA MET A 176 -6.77 -13.01 11.44
C MET A 176 -8.12 -12.70 12.12
N LEU A 177 -8.10 -11.82 13.13
CA LEU A 177 -9.30 -11.41 13.86
C LEU A 177 -10.27 -10.54 13.05
N ALA A 178 -9.76 -9.80 12.07
CA ALA A 178 -10.54 -8.90 11.24
C ALA A 178 -10.31 -9.22 9.75
N PRO A 179 -11.38 -9.47 8.96
CA PRO A 179 -11.28 -9.70 7.53
C PRO A 179 -10.81 -8.43 6.80
N VAL A 180 -11.05 -7.25 7.35
CA VAL A 180 -10.61 -5.97 6.77
C VAL A 180 -9.51 -5.34 7.64
N LEU A 181 -8.53 -4.73 7.00
CA LEU A 181 -7.53 -3.87 7.61
C LEU A 181 -7.46 -2.56 6.82
N ILE A 182 -7.59 -1.44 7.51
CA ILE A 182 -7.50 -0.09 6.94
C ILE A 182 -6.13 0.48 7.29
N GLY A 183 -5.29 0.71 6.27
CA GLY A 183 -3.95 1.25 6.43
C GLY A 183 -3.89 2.77 6.33
N ARG A 184 -2.71 3.35 6.58
CA ARG A 184 -2.45 4.80 6.57
C ARG A 184 -2.86 5.52 5.29
N SER A 185 -2.72 4.88 4.12
CA SER A 185 -3.15 5.45 2.84
C SER A 185 -4.64 5.80 2.78
N THR A 186 -5.46 5.13 3.60
CA THR A 186 -6.89 5.40 3.73
C THR A 186 -7.22 6.13 5.03
N LEU A 187 -6.51 5.84 6.14
CA LEU A 187 -6.72 6.51 7.44
C LEU A 187 -6.44 8.01 7.39
N LYS A 188 -5.50 8.45 6.54
CA LYS A 188 -5.17 9.87 6.39
C LYS A 188 -6.38 10.76 6.04
N ASP A 189 -7.40 10.19 5.38
CA ASP A 189 -8.60 10.89 4.93
C ASP A 189 -9.78 10.69 5.90
N LEU A 190 -9.59 9.90 6.97
CA LEU A 190 -10.65 9.48 7.89
C LEU A 190 -10.74 10.40 9.12
N GLY A 191 -9.77 10.29 10.03
CA GLY A 191 -9.80 10.89 11.36
C GLY A 191 -8.76 10.25 12.29
N TRP A 192 -8.91 10.47 13.60
CA TRP A 192 -7.99 9.93 14.60
C TRP A 192 -8.39 8.54 15.04
N VAL A 193 -7.41 7.73 15.43
CA VAL A 193 -7.63 6.37 15.93
C VAL A 193 -7.29 6.31 17.41
N ASP A 194 -8.26 5.96 18.25
CA ASP A 194 -8.11 5.68 19.66
C ASP A 194 -7.87 4.17 19.87
N PRO A 195 -6.64 3.75 20.28
CA PRO A 195 -6.32 2.35 20.53
C PRO A 195 -7.00 1.78 21.77
N ALA A 196 -7.55 2.61 22.67
CA ALA A 196 -8.21 2.14 23.89
C ALA A 196 -9.67 1.76 23.68
N ARG A 197 -10.27 2.11 22.53
CA ARG A 197 -11.70 1.97 22.26
C ARG A 197 -11.99 1.28 20.93
N THR A 198 -13.20 0.76 20.79
CA THR A 198 -13.71 0.10 19.58
C THR A 198 -15.11 0.61 19.27
N HIS A 199 -15.56 0.50 18.01
CA HIS A 199 -16.91 0.84 17.56
C HIS A 199 -17.33 2.28 17.94
N LEU A 200 -16.47 3.26 17.65
CA LEU A 200 -16.73 4.68 17.91
C LEU A 200 -17.33 5.42 16.71
N ALA A 201 -17.26 4.84 15.50
CA ALA A 201 -17.72 5.50 14.28
C ALA A 201 -19.19 5.97 14.35
N ASP A 202 -20.05 5.20 15.02
CA ASP A 202 -21.48 5.51 15.16
C ASP A 202 -21.78 6.45 16.35
N GLN A 203 -20.80 6.68 17.25
CA GLN A 203 -20.97 7.51 18.46
C GLN A 203 -20.65 9.00 18.23
N LYS A 204 -20.09 9.37 17.07
CA LYS A 204 -19.76 10.74 16.69
C LYS A 204 -18.93 11.51 17.74
N ILE A 205 -17.96 10.83 18.35
CA ILE A 205 -17.02 11.48 19.27
C ILE A 205 -16.09 12.40 18.46
N LEU A 206 -16.21 13.71 18.69
CA LEU A 206 -15.40 14.76 18.07
C LEU A 206 -14.39 15.30 19.07
N ARG A 207 -13.22 15.73 18.59
CA ARG A 207 -12.21 16.47 19.37
C ARG A 207 -11.76 17.71 18.64
#